data_AF-A0A535NWE2-F1
#
_entry.id   AF-A0A535NWE2-F1
#
_cell.length_a   1.000
_cell.length_b   1.000
_cell.length_c   1.000
_cell.angle_alpha   90.00
_cell.angle_beta   90.00
_cell.angle_gamma   90.00
#
_symmetry.space_group_name_H-M   'P 1'
#
loop_
_entity.id
_entity.type
_entity.pdbx_description
1 polymer ?
#
loop_
_entity_poly.entity_id
_entity_poly.type
_entity_poly.pdbx_seq_one_letter_code
_entity_poly.pdbx_strand_id
1 'polypeptide(L)' 'MMAIWHKEEGQLVEGAGDFIASIDAAPETSRLLLRRLCDWAIALEQARLVKLRTFHGKEDI' A
#
# COMPACT_ATOMS: atom_id res chain seq x y z
N MET A 1 -13.48 4.94 -29.57
CA MET A 1 -13.18 6.22 -28.91
C MET A 1 -12.15 5.92 -27.84
N MET A 2 -10.92 6.42 -27.99
CA MET A 2 -9.82 6.13 -27.06
C MET A 2 -10.09 6.85 -25.74
N ALA A 3 -10.21 6.08 -24.64
CA ALA A 3 -10.36 6.65 -23.31
C ALA A 3 -9.06 7.34 -22.92
N ILE A 4 -9.11 8.67 -22.78
CA ILE A 4 -8.02 9.48 -22.26
C ILE A 4 -8.13 9.37 -20.74
N TRP A 5 -7.36 8.45 -20.15
CA TRP A 5 -7.24 8.34 -18.70
C TRP A 5 -6.44 9.54 -18.21
N HIS A 6 -7.09 10.45 -17.47
CA HIS A 6 -6.37 11.47 -16.72
C HIS A 6 -5.43 10.76 -15.74
N LYS A 7 -4.12 10.92 -15.95
CA LYS A 7 -3.09 10.42 -15.04
C LYS A 7 -3.10 11.31 -13.81
N GLU A 8 -3.96 11.00 -12.85
CA GLU A 8 -3.87 11.52 -11.49
C GLU A 8 -2.48 11.08 -10.95
N GLU A 9 -1.59 12.05 -10.77
CA GLU A 9 -0.17 11.81 -10.46
C GLU A 9 -0.01 11.25 -9.05
N GLY A 10 -0.19 9.94 -8.90
CA GLY A 10 0.21 9.19 -7.72
C GLY A 10 1.67 8.74 -7.79
N GLN A 11 2.29 8.54 -6.63
CA GLN A 11 3.66 8.07 -6.50
C GLN A 11 3.69 6.60 -6.07
N LEU A 12 4.51 5.80 -6.75
CA LEU A 12 4.85 4.45 -6.30
C LEU A 12 6.15 4.52 -5.48
N VAL A 13 6.08 4.10 -4.23
CA VAL A 13 7.23 3.98 -3.32
C VAL A 13 7.57 2.50 -3.14
N GLU A 14 8.86 2.16 -3.03
CA GLU A 14 9.28 0.77 -2.84
C GLU A 14 8.96 0.27 -1.43
N GLY A 15 8.57 -1.01 -1.33
CA GLY A 15 8.28 -1.67 -0.07
C GLY A 15 6.97 -1.21 0.56
N ALA A 16 6.82 -1.54 1.84
CA ALA A 16 5.61 -1.31 2.63
C ALA A 16 5.78 -0.28 3.76
N GLY A 17 6.88 0.49 3.79
CA GLY A 17 7.21 1.38 4.91
C GLY A 17 6.10 2.39 5.23
N ASP A 18 5.65 3.15 4.24
CA ASP A 18 4.58 4.13 4.42
C ASP A 18 3.22 3.48 4.68
N PHE A 19 3.01 2.28 4.14
CA PHE A 19 1.81 1.50 4.41
C PHE A 19 1.76 1.03 5.88
N ILE A 20 2.89 0.58 6.45
CA ILE A 20 3.02 0.22 7.86
C ILE A 20 2.70 1.43 8.76
N ALA A 21 3.25 2.60 8.44
CA ALA A 21 2.96 3.83 9.18
C ALA A 21 1.46 4.16 9.18
N SER A 22 0.78 3.94 8.04
CA SER A 22 -0.68 4.14 7.93
C SER A 22 -1.47 3.13 8.76
N ILE A 23 -1.00 1.88 8.86
CA ILE A 23 -1.61 0.85 9.71
C ILE A 23 -1.45 1.20 11.19
N ASP A 24 -0.28 1.68 11.59
CA ASP A 24 -0.01 2.04 12.98
C ASP A 24 -0.90 3.22 13.44
N ALA A 25 -1.25 4.12 12.52
CA ALA A 25 -2.22 5.21 12.76
C ALA A 25 -3.70 4.78 12.73
N ALA A 26 -4.02 3.56 12.29
CA ALA A 26 -5.40 3.09 12.18
C ALA A 26 -6.07 2.88 13.56
N PRO A 27 -7.42 2.88 13.63
CA PRO A 27 -8.15 2.53 14.85
C PRO A 27 -7.71 1.17 15.42
N GLU A 28 -7.67 1.07 16.74
CA GLU A 28 -7.18 -0.13 17.43
C GLU A 28 -7.94 -1.41 17.04
N THR A 29 -9.23 -1.29 16.80
CA THR A 29 -10.12 -2.39 16.39
C THR A 29 -9.73 -3.03 15.06
N SER A 30 -9.15 -2.26 14.13
CA SER A 30 -8.73 -2.74 12.82
C SER A 30 -7.21 -2.97 12.72
N ARG A 31 -6.42 -2.31 13.58
CA ARG A 31 -4.95 -2.35 13.55
C ARG A 31 -4.38 -3.77 13.55
N LEU A 32 -4.91 -4.67 14.39
CA LEU A 32 -4.43 -6.06 14.47
C LEU A 32 -4.62 -6.82 13.15
N LEU A 33 -5.80 -6.69 12.53
CA LEU A 33 -6.09 -7.35 11.25
C LEU A 33 -5.21 -6.80 10.14
N LEU A 34 -5.10 -5.47 10.06
CA LEU A 34 -4.27 -4.79 9.07
C LEU A 34 -2.80 -5.17 9.21
N ARG A 35 -2.30 -5.28 10.45
CA ARG A 35 -0.92 -5.72 10.70
C ARG A 35 -0.65 -7.12 10.17
N ARG A 36 -1.55 -8.08 10.43
CA ARG A 36 -1.41 -9.45 9.92
C ARG A 36 -1.39 -9.50 8.38
N LEU A 37 -2.20 -8.69 7.72
CA LEU A 37 -2.20 -8.59 6.26
C LEU A 37 -0.87 -8.01 5.74
N CYS A 38 -0.33 -7.00 6.43
CA CYS A 38 0.96 -6.41 6.08
C CYS A 38 2.11 -7.42 6.26
N ASP A 39 2.13 -8.14 7.38
CA ASP A 39 3.14 -9.17 7.66
C ASP A 39 3.11 -10.28 6.60
N TRP A 40 1.91 -10.71 6.18
CA TRP A 40 1.75 -11.66 5.08
C TRP A 40 2.32 -11.14 3.76
N ALA A 41 2.06 -9.87 3.41
CA ALA A 41 2.58 -9.27 2.19
C ALA A 41 4.11 -9.22 2.21
N ILE A 42 4.71 -8.80 3.33
CA ILE A 42 6.16 -8.73 3.53
C ILE A 42 6.79 -10.11 3.39
N ALA A 43 6.16 -11.15 3.95
CA ALA A 43 6.65 -12.52 3.82
C ALA A 43 6.73 -12.99 2.35
N LEU A 44 5.79 -12.58 1.49
CA LEU A 44 5.84 -12.88 0.06
C LEU A 44 7.02 -12.20 -0.65
N GLU A 45 7.32 -10.96 -0.29
CA GLU A 45 8.49 -10.24 -0.83
C GLU A 45 9.80 -10.87 -0.36
N GLN A 46 9.90 -11.23 0.92
CA GLN A 46 11.06 -11.93 1.47
C GLN A 46 11.30 -13.30 0.82
N ALA A 47 10.22 -14.01 0.48
CA ALA A 47 10.26 -15.25 -0.28
C ALA A 47 10.57 -15.04 -1.78
N ARG A 48 10.76 -13.78 -2.23
CA ARG A 48 11.02 -13.38 -3.62
C ARG A 48 9.92 -13.78 -4.60
N LEU A 49 8.69 -13.96 -4.11
CA LEU A 49 7.53 -14.32 -4.94
C LEU A 49 6.92 -13.09 -5.61
N VAL A 50 7.02 -11.93 -4.96
CA VAL A 50 6.52 -10.64 -5.45
C VAL A 50 7.52 -9.54 -5.10
N LYS A 51 7.36 -8.36 -5.69
CA LYS A 51 8.03 -7.13 -5.25
C LYS A 51 6.99 -6.13 -4.79
N LEU A 52 7.08 -5.68 -3.54
CA LEU A 52 6.09 -4.76 -2.95
C LEU A 52 6.39 -3.32 -3.36
N ARG A 53 5.29 -2.60 -3.61
CA ARG A 53 5.29 -1.15 -3.81
C ARG A 53 4.04 -0.59 -3.16
N THR A 54 4.19 0.53 -2.47
CA THR A 54 3.08 1.30 -1.91
C THR A 54 2.70 2.39 -2.90
N PHE A 55 1.40 2.51 -3.21
CA PHE A 55 0.88 3.55 -4.08
C PHE A 55 0.26 4.67 -3.26
N HIS A 56 0.73 5.89 -3.49
CA HIS A 56 0.20 7.11 -2.90
C HIS A 56 -0.60 7.83 -3.98
N GLY A 57 -1.92 7.73 -3.92
CA GLY A 57 -2.79 8.59 -4.71
C GLY A 57 -2.82 10.00 -4.11
N LYS A 58 -2.99 11.03 -4.94
CA LYS A 58 -3.53 12.29 -4.43
C LYS A 58 -5.00 12.02 -4.13
N GLU A 59 -5.40 12.23 -2.88
CA GLU A 59 -6.81 12.33 -2.53
C GLU A 59 -7.36 13.57 -3.26
N ASP A 60 -8.03 13.36 -4.39
CA ASP A 60 -8.97 14.34 -4.93
C ASP A 60 -10.26 14.16 -4.11
N ILE A 61 -10.38 14.93 -3.02
CA ILE A 61 -11.63 15.08 -2.25
C ILE A 61 -12.36 16.31 -2.76
#